data_AF-A0A5M3M9I6-F1
#
_entry.id   AF-A0A5M3M9I6-F1
#
_cell.length_a   1.000
_cell.length_b   1.000
_cell.length_c   1.000
_cell.angle_alpha   90.00
_cell.angle_beta   90.00
_cell.angle_gamma   90.00
#
_symmetry.space_group_name_H-M   'P 1'
#
loop_
_entity.id
_entity.type
_entity.pdbx_description
1 polymer ?
#
loop_
_entity_poly.entity_id
_entity_poly.type
_entity_poly.pdbx_seq_one_letter_code
_entity_poly.pdbx_strand_id
1 'polypeptide(L)'
;MFFALINLVLALTHPTQYRAGRTALKVCKRFHTMAECASLWESVFTAIGVISNRITAPYKDCLGCLPWFDILYTVGDYNNGVLDMPGIGIQFSYAPGCLVALCGKVLRHQVRKVHGNRVCCVFYMQENVHRWLGLPPPSYSRS
;
A
#
# COMPACT_ATOMS: atom_id res chain seq x y z
N MET A 1 -4.45 -15.37 6.57
CA MET A 1 -3.13 -15.10 7.20
C MET A 1 -2.39 -13.92 6.55
N PHE A 2 -2.33 -13.84 5.21
CA PHE A 2 -1.61 -12.76 4.49
C PHE A 2 -2.08 -11.34 4.84
N PHE A 3 -3.38 -11.05 4.76
CA PHE A 3 -3.92 -9.71 5.10
C PHE A 3 -3.67 -9.31 6.56
N ALA A 4 -3.70 -10.27 7.48
CA ALA A 4 -3.44 -10.01 8.90
C ALA A 4 -2.01 -9.48 9.13
N LEU A 5 -1.02 -10.04 8.43
CA LEU A 5 0.37 -9.57 8.51
C LEU A 5 0.52 -8.14 8.00
N ILE A 6 -0.03 -7.84 6.81
CA ILE A 6 0.04 -6.49 6.22
C ILE A 6 -0.65 -5.46 7.10
N ASN A 7 -1.83 -5.81 7.62
CA ASN A 7 -2.57 -4.97 8.57
C ASN A 7 -1.76 -4.73 9.86
N LEU A 8 -1.07 -5.75 10.38
CA LEU A 8 -0.23 -5.65 11.57
C LEU A 8 0.99 -4.75 11.32
N VAL A 9 1.66 -4.89 10.17
CA VAL A 9 2.77 -3.99 9.80
C VAL A 9 2.29 -2.54 9.82
N LEU A 10 1.15 -2.23 9.20
CA LEU A 10 0.61 -0.86 9.24
C LEU A 10 0.25 -0.44 10.68
N ALA A 11 -0.31 -1.33 11.49
CA ALA A 11 -0.66 -1.03 12.87
C ALA A 11 0.56 -0.65 13.72
N LEU A 12 1.72 -1.25 13.43
CA LEU A 12 2.98 -0.98 14.13
C LEU A 12 3.71 0.24 13.58
N THR A 13 3.80 0.38 12.25
CA THR A 13 4.60 1.43 11.61
C THR A 13 3.84 2.74 11.41
N HIS A 14 2.51 2.68 11.36
CA HIS A 14 1.66 3.85 11.20
C HIS A 14 0.28 3.68 11.90
N PRO A 15 0.23 3.64 13.25
CA PRO A 15 -0.99 3.33 14.00
C PRO A 15 -2.20 4.23 13.70
N THR A 16 -1.96 5.52 13.43
CA THR A 16 -3.02 6.48 13.09
C THR A 16 -3.68 6.18 11.75
N GLN A 17 -2.90 5.82 10.73
CA GLN A 17 -3.41 5.39 9.43
C GLN A 17 -4.15 4.05 9.55
N TYR A 18 -3.60 3.10 10.31
CA TYR A 18 -4.30 1.85 10.60
C TYR A 18 -5.70 2.09 11.19
N ARG A 19 -5.81 2.97 12.20
CA ARG A 19 -7.10 3.34 12.80
C ARG A 19 -8.03 4.00 11.79
N ALA A 20 -7.51 4.90 10.94
CA ALA A 20 -8.31 5.54 9.89
C ALA A 20 -8.89 4.51 8.91
N GLY A 21 -8.09 3.55 8.44
CA GLY A 21 -8.54 2.46 7.57
C GLY A 21 -9.55 1.54 8.25
N ARG A 22 -9.34 1.19 9.52
CA ARG A 22 -10.32 0.42 10.32
C ARG A 22 -11.65 1.14 10.44
N THR A 23 -11.63 2.45 10.67
CA THR A 23 -12.86 3.26 10.73
C THR A 23 -13.55 3.28 9.37
N ALA A 24 -12.82 3.52 8.28
CA ALA A 24 -13.37 3.47 6.92
C ALA A 24 -14.08 2.14 6.64
N LEU A 25 -13.41 1.01 6.91
CA LEU A 25 -13.99 -0.32 6.71
C LEU A 25 -15.25 -0.54 7.56
N LYS A 26 -15.26 -0.11 8.83
CA LYS A 26 -16.45 -0.20 9.69
C LYS A 26 -17.63 0.58 9.14
N VAL A 27 -17.37 1.75 8.56
CA VAL A 27 -18.42 2.57 7.94
C VAL A 27 -18.92 1.89 6.66
N CYS A 28 -18.03 1.41 5.79
CA CYS A 28 -18.43 0.68 4.57
C CYS A 28 -19.31 -0.55 4.87
N LYS A 29 -19.02 -1.29 5.96
CA LYS A 29 -19.84 -2.42 6.41
C LYS A 29 -21.28 -2.05 6.80
N ARG A 30 -21.55 -0.77 7.08
CA ARG A 30 -22.88 -0.25 7.43
C ARG A 30 -23.61 0.39 6.25
N PHE A 31 -22.92 0.65 5.15
CA PHE A 31 -23.53 1.18 3.93
C PHE A 31 -24.13 0.03 3.12
N HIS A 32 -25.45 0.02 2.93
CA HIS A 32 -26.18 -1.08 2.30
C HIS A 32 -25.60 -1.55 0.96
N THR A 33 -25.16 -0.62 0.11
CA THR A 33 -24.56 -0.94 -1.21
C THR A 33 -23.16 -1.56 -1.12
N MET A 34 -22.46 -1.40 0.00
CA MET A 34 -21.09 -1.87 0.19
C MET A 34 -20.98 -2.98 1.24
N ALA A 35 -22.05 -3.23 2.00
CA ALA A 35 -22.01 -4.08 3.19
C ALA A 35 -21.53 -5.50 2.89
N GLU A 36 -21.99 -6.10 1.79
CA GLU A 36 -21.59 -7.44 1.36
C GLU A 36 -20.09 -7.50 1.03
N CYS A 37 -19.64 -6.68 0.08
CA CYS A 37 -18.23 -6.60 -0.32
C CYS A 37 -17.31 -6.23 0.85
N ALA A 38 -17.71 -5.26 1.67
CA ALA A 38 -16.94 -4.82 2.83
C ALA A 38 -16.86 -5.90 3.92
N SER A 39 -17.85 -6.79 4.01
CA SER A 39 -17.84 -7.91 4.96
C SER A 39 -16.81 -8.98 4.58
N LEU A 40 -16.58 -9.19 3.28
CA LEU A 40 -15.55 -10.08 2.76
C LEU A 40 -14.15 -9.44 2.74
N TRP A 41 -14.06 -8.12 2.89
CA TRP A 41 -12.81 -7.38 2.83
C TRP A 41 -12.02 -7.47 4.15
N GLU A 42 -10.88 -8.17 4.12
CA GLU A 42 -10.05 -8.42 5.31
C GLU A 42 -8.95 -7.39 5.55
N SER A 43 -8.76 -6.44 4.62
CA SER A 43 -7.69 -5.44 4.68
C SER A 43 -8.17 -4.11 5.28
N VAL A 44 -7.30 -3.41 6.03
CA VAL A 44 -7.61 -2.03 6.48
C VAL A 44 -7.38 -0.99 5.38
N PHE A 45 -6.68 -1.36 4.31
CA PHE A 45 -6.49 -0.54 3.13
C PHE A 45 -7.78 -0.53 2.31
N THR A 46 -8.08 0.57 1.63
CA THR A 46 -9.30 0.68 0.83
C THR A 46 -9.18 0.00 -0.53
N ALA A 47 -7.97 -0.35 -0.96
CA ALA A 47 -7.73 -1.00 -2.23
C ALA A 47 -6.47 -1.89 -2.19
N ILE A 48 -6.45 -2.88 -3.10
CA ILE A 48 -5.31 -3.76 -3.34
C ILE A 48 -5.08 -3.84 -4.85
N GLY A 49 -3.87 -3.55 -5.29
CA GLY A 49 -3.43 -3.72 -6.66
C GLY A 49 -2.52 -4.95 -6.81
N VAL A 50 -2.60 -5.63 -7.95
CA VAL A 50 -1.67 -6.72 -8.30
C VAL A 50 -0.94 -6.33 -9.58
N ILE A 51 0.40 -6.35 -9.52
CA ILE A 51 1.29 -5.93 -10.60
C ILE A 51 2.20 -7.10 -10.95
N SER A 52 2.05 -7.64 -12.16
CA SER A 52 2.89 -8.73 -12.67
C SER A 52 3.90 -8.22 -13.69
N ASN A 53 5.19 -8.50 -13.49
CA ASN A 53 6.31 -8.23 -14.41
C ASN A 53 6.39 -6.82 -15.02
N ARG A 54 5.68 -5.86 -14.44
CA ARG A 54 5.62 -4.49 -14.95
C ARG A 54 6.93 -3.76 -14.66
N ILE A 55 7.49 -3.14 -15.69
CA ILE A 55 8.49 -2.10 -15.52
C ILE A 55 7.73 -0.83 -15.11
N THR A 56 8.14 -0.25 -13.99
CA THR A 56 7.52 0.96 -13.47
C THR A 56 8.54 2.07 -13.57
N ALA A 57 8.31 3.02 -14.49
CA ALA A 57 9.14 4.22 -14.61
C ALA A 57 9.00 5.12 -13.35
N PRO A 58 9.97 6.00 -13.06
CA PRO A 58 9.94 6.84 -11.85
C PRO A 58 8.71 7.74 -11.74
N TYR A 59 7.88 7.49 -10.72
CA TYR A 59 6.64 8.22 -10.49
C TYR A 59 6.36 8.42 -8.99
N LYS A 60 5.37 9.26 -8.68
CA LYS A 60 4.76 9.41 -7.36
C LYS A 60 3.30 8.96 -7.45
N ASP A 61 2.80 8.33 -6.40
CA ASP A 61 1.40 7.94 -6.37
C ASP A 61 0.48 9.16 -6.28
N CYS A 62 -0.67 9.09 -6.96
CA CYS A 62 -1.63 10.18 -7.04
C CYS A 62 -2.87 9.96 -6.16
N LEU A 63 -3.16 8.72 -5.77
CA LEU A 63 -4.44 8.35 -5.15
C LEU A 63 -4.49 8.53 -3.63
N GLY A 64 -3.34 8.45 -2.94
CA GLY A 64 -3.27 8.54 -1.49
C GLY A 64 -3.18 9.97 -0.93
N CYS A 65 -2.96 10.10 0.37
CA CYS A 65 -2.61 11.35 1.04
C CYS A 65 -1.11 11.39 1.39
N LEU A 66 -0.55 12.58 1.58
CA LEU A 66 0.89 12.76 1.89
C LEU A 66 1.42 11.92 3.07
N PRO A 67 0.72 11.76 4.20
CA PRO A 67 1.22 10.99 5.33
C PRO A 67 1.06 9.47 5.15
N TRP A 68 0.33 9.00 4.14
CA TRP A 68 0.01 7.59 4.02
C TRP A 68 1.17 6.75 3.55
N PHE A 69 1.32 5.61 4.21
CA PHE A 69 2.12 4.51 3.71
C PHE A 69 1.28 3.64 2.77
N ASP A 70 1.87 3.33 1.64
CA ASP A 70 1.49 2.20 0.81
C ASP A 70 2.41 1.03 1.19
N ILE A 71 1.85 -0.18 1.28
CA ILE A 71 2.64 -1.39 1.54
C ILE A 71 2.76 -2.19 0.26
N LEU A 72 3.99 -2.37 -0.20
CA LEU A 72 4.35 -3.23 -1.31
C LEU A 72 4.80 -4.57 -0.76
N TYR A 73 4.28 -5.67 -1.30
CA TYR A 73 4.75 -7.01 -1.02
C TYR A 73 5.01 -7.74 -2.32
N THR A 74 6.21 -8.27 -2.51
CA THR A 74 6.59 -8.94 -3.75
C THR A 74 6.87 -10.42 -3.54
N VAL A 75 6.51 -11.24 -4.52
CA VAL A 75 6.69 -12.70 -4.55
C VAL A 75 7.00 -13.17 -5.97
N GLY A 76 7.34 -14.45 -6.09
CA GLY A 76 7.58 -15.13 -7.35
C GLY A 76 9.03 -15.57 -7.50
N ASP A 77 9.32 -16.23 -8.60
CA ASP A 77 10.65 -16.74 -8.93
C ASP A 77 11.35 -15.73 -9.84
N TYR A 78 12.09 -14.80 -9.23
CA TYR A 78 12.85 -13.79 -9.96
C TYR A 78 14.09 -13.36 -9.18
N ASN A 79 15.08 -12.87 -9.92
CA ASN A 79 16.35 -12.41 -9.39
C ASN A 79 16.59 -10.92 -9.71
N ASN A 80 17.52 -10.32 -8.96
CA ASN A 80 18.03 -8.96 -9.17
C ASN A 80 16.94 -7.87 -9.15
N GLY A 81 15.90 -8.03 -8.32
CA GLY A 81 14.92 -6.98 -8.09
C GLY A 81 15.52 -5.79 -7.36
N VAL A 82 15.23 -4.58 -7.86
CA VAL A 82 15.66 -3.33 -7.23
C VAL A 82 14.47 -2.38 -7.15
N LEU A 83 14.20 -1.91 -5.93
CA LEU A 83 13.33 -0.76 -5.69
C LEU A 83 14.23 0.48 -5.60
N ASP A 84 14.04 1.40 -6.53
CA ASP A 84 14.89 2.57 -6.68
C ASP A 84 14.09 3.84 -6.36
N MET A 85 14.61 4.65 -5.45
CA MET A 85 14.04 5.93 -5.01
C MET A 85 14.96 7.08 -5.46
N PRO A 86 14.92 7.45 -6.75
CA PRO A 86 15.89 8.37 -7.33
C PRO A 86 15.85 9.77 -6.70
N GLY A 87 14.70 10.18 -6.14
CA GLY A 87 14.57 11.49 -5.50
C GLY A 87 15.42 11.66 -4.23
N ILE A 88 15.89 10.56 -3.63
CA ILE A 88 16.75 10.56 -2.44
C ILE A 88 18.06 9.78 -2.66
N GLY A 89 18.29 9.28 -3.88
CA GLY A 89 19.52 8.56 -4.23
C GLY A 89 19.68 7.19 -3.56
N ILE A 90 18.60 6.55 -3.10
CA ILE A 90 18.65 5.28 -2.38
C ILE A 90 18.06 4.15 -3.23
N GLN A 91 18.70 2.99 -3.20
CA GLN A 91 18.23 1.75 -3.80
C GLN A 91 18.21 0.64 -2.76
N PHE A 92 17.18 -0.20 -2.83
CA PHE A 92 17.02 -1.37 -1.97
C PHE A 92 16.97 -2.64 -2.82
N SER A 93 17.59 -3.70 -2.32
CA SER A 93 17.32 -5.05 -2.81
C SER A 93 15.84 -5.34 -2.63
N TYR A 94 15.18 -5.75 -3.70
CA TYR A 94 13.75 -6.00 -3.75
C TYR A 94 13.49 -7.43 -4.22
N ALA A 95 13.96 -8.36 -3.39
CA ALA A 95 13.89 -9.81 -3.61
C ALA A 95 12.49 -10.39 -3.32
N PRO A 96 12.17 -11.59 -3.81
CA PRO A 96 10.94 -12.29 -3.44
C PRO A 96 10.79 -12.38 -1.92
N GLY A 97 9.59 -12.08 -1.42
CA GLY A 97 9.27 -12.01 0.01
C GLY A 97 9.51 -10.65 0.66
N CYS A 98 10.09 -9.67 -0.04
CA CYS A 98 10.27 -8.32 0.50
C CYS A 98 8.93 -7.61 0.71
N LEU A 99 8.80 -6.96 1.86
CA LEU A 99 7.73 -6.04 2.21
C LEU A 99 8.31 -4.64 2.42
N VAL A 100 7.74 -3.64 1.76
CA VAL A 100 8.18 -2.25 1.85
C VAL A 100 6.99 -1.36 2.17
N ALA A 101 7.06 -0.62 3.28
CA ALA A 101 6.14 0.47 3.56
C ALA A 101 6.79 1.79 3.13
N LEU A 102 6.12 2.58 2.30
CA LEU A 102 6.63 3.88 1.85
C LEU A 102 5.54 4.92 1.64
N CYS A 103 5.89 6.20 1.76
CA CYS A 103 5.01 7.29 1.36
C CYS A 103 5.06 7.49 -0.16
N GLY A 104 4.26 6.75 -0.92
CA GLY A 104 4.25 6.77 -2.39
C GLY A 104 3.96 8.14 -3.02
N LYS A 105 3.18 8.99 -2.33
CA LYS A 105 2.89 10.38 -2.75
C LYS A 105 4.06 11.34 -2.51
N VAL A 106 4.98 11.02 -1.60
CA VAL A 106 6.15 11.83 -1.28
C VAL A 106 7.37 11.34 -2.05
N LEU A 107 7.64 10.04 -1.97
CA LEU A 107 8.84 9.39 -2.48
C LEU A 107 8.62 8.95 -3.93
N ARG A 108 9.35 9.59 -4.84
CA ARG A 108 9.40 9.14 -6.23
C ARG A 108 10.12 7.79 -6.27
N HIS A 109 9.45 6.77 -6.78
CA HIS A 109 9.97 5.40 -6.80
C HIS A 109 9.77 4.74 -8.16
N GLN A 110 10.59 3.73 -8.43
CA GLN A 110 10.56 2.94 -9.65
C GLN A 110 10.95 1.49 -9.38
N VAL A 111 10.54 0.60 -10.27
CA VAL A 111 11.03 -0.78 -10.28
C VAL A 111 11.42 -1.13 -11.71
N ARG A 112 12.69 -1.49 -11.87
CA ARG A 112 13.26 -1.85 -13.18
C ARG A 112 12.81 -3.26 -13.61
N LYS A 113 13.19 -3.64 -14.82
CA LYS A 113 13.00 -4.99 -15.35
C LYS A 113 13.70 -5.99 -14.42
N VAL A 114 13.03 -7.09 -14.14
CA VAL A 114 13.56 -8.22 -13.37
C VAL A 114 13.74 -9.44 -14.26
N HIS A 115 14.57 -10.38 -13.81
CA HIS A 115 14.80 -11.64 -14.51
C HIS A 115 13.95 -12.72 -13.84
N GLY A 116 12.92 -13.22 -14.53
CA GLY A 116 11.97 -14.20 -13.99
C GLY A 116 10.56 -13.62 -13.85
N ASN A 117 9.78 -14.20 -12.93
CA ASN A 117 8.37 -13.86 -12.69
C ASN A 117 8.18 -13.18 -11.34
N ARG A 118 8.00 -11.86 -11.37
CA ARG A 118 7.66 -11.05 -10.21
C ARG A 118 6.18 -10.70 -10.19
N VAL A 119 5.55 -10.97 -9.06
CA VAL A 119 4.23 -10.43 -8.70
C VAL A 119 4.41 -9.49 -7.51
N CYS A 120 3.80 -8.31 -7.57
CA CYS A 120 3.76 -7.34 -6.48
C CYS A 120 2.31 -7.05 -6.11
N CYS A 121 1.97 -7.25 -4.84
CA CYS A 121 0.72 -6.79 -4.24
C CYS A 121 0.97 -5.42 -3.61
N VAL A 122 0.16 -4.43 -4.00
CA VAL A 122 0.21 -3.06 -3.48
C VAL A 122 -1.02 -2.82 -2.63
N PHE A 123 -0.82 -2.50 -1.36
CA PHE A 123 -1.87 -2.15 -0.41
C PHE A 123 -1.85 -0.65 -0.21
N TYR A 124 -2.92 0.03 -0.61
CA TYR A 124 -2.98 1.49 -0.59
C TYR A 124 -4.36 2.00 -0.19
N MET A 125 -4.39 3.23 0.31
CA MET A 125 -5.63 3.94 0.62
C MET A 125 -5.92 4.95 -0.49
N GLN A 126 -7.20 5.10 -0.82
CA GLN A 126 -7.67 6.10 -1.77
C GLN A 126 -8.27 7.28 -1.01
N GLU A 127 -7.73 8.47 -1.26
CA GLU A 127 -8.15 9.71 -0.60
C GLU A 127 -9.63 9.98 -0.83
N ASN A 128 -10.12 9.70 -2.05
CA ASN A 128 -11.52 9.90 -2.41
C ASN A 128 -12.48 9.02 -1.60
N VAL A 129 -12.07 7.81 -1.20
CA VAL A 129 -12.90 6.93 -0.35
C VAL A 129 -13.03 7.55 1.04
N HIS A 130 -11.92 8.00 1.64
CA HIS A 130 -11.96 8.65 2.95
C HIS A 130 -12.76 9.96 2.92
N ARG A 131 -12.60 10.76 1.86
CA ARG A 131 -13.36 11.99 1.66
C ARG A 131 -14.85 11.74 1.52
N TRP A 132 -15.25 10.73 0.73
CA TRP A 132 -16.65 10.33 0.57
C TRP A 132 -17.27 9.89 1.91
N LEU A 133 -16.49 9.23 2.76
CA LEU A 133 -16.89 8.82 4.11
C LEU A 133 -16.84 9.95 5.16
N GLY A 134 -16.40 11.16 4.79
CA GLY A 134 -16.23 12.27 5.73
C GLY A 134 -15.12 12.04 6.78
N LEU A 135 -14.15 11.17 6.49
CA LEU A 135 -13.06 10.84 7.40
C LEU A 135 -11.85 11.74 7.15
N PRO A 136 -11.27 12.38 8.19
CA PRO A 136 -10.08 13.19 8.03
C PRO A 136 -8.85 12.32 7.68
N PRO A 137 -7.86 12.85 6.96
CA PRO A 137 -6.60 12.17 6.78
C PRO A 137 -5.88 12.03 8.14
N PRO A 138 -5.22 10.90 8.42
CA PRO A 138 -4.38 10.73 9.59
C PRO A 138 -3.16 11.68 9.51
N SER A 139 -2.60 12.02 10.67
CA SER A 139 -1.31 12.70 10.74
C SER A 139 -0.18 11.82 10.23
N TYR A 140 1.01 12.37 9.98
CA TYR A 140 2.23 11.59 9.76
C TYR A 140 2.48 10.59 10.89
N SER A 141 3.11 9.46 10.54
CA SER A 141 3.63 8.52 11.53
C SER A 141 4.62 9.22 12.48
N ARG A 142 4.56 8.85 13.76
CA ARG A 142 5.50 9.30 14.78
C ARG A 142 6.38 8.11 15.12
N SER A 143 7.68 8.25 14.89
CA SER A 143 8.72 7.32 15.37
C SER A 143 8.88 7.41 16.88
#